data_AF-A0A3M1SCI0-F1
#
_entry.id   AF-A0A3M1SCI0-F1
#
_cell.length_a   1.000
_cell.length_b   1.000
_cell.length_c   1.000
_cell.angle_alpha   90.00
_cell.angle_beta   90.00
_cell.angle_gamma   90.00
#
_symmetry.space_group_name_H-M   'P 1'
#
loop_
_entity.id
_entity.type
_entity.pdbx_description
1 polymer ?
#
loop_
_entity_poly.entity_id
_entity_poly.type
_entity_poly.pdbx_seq_one_letter_code
_entity_poly.pdbx_strand_id
1 'polypeptide(L)' 'MHILTRYIQSEVFKIFAAAVSGMTLLLTLGMGAREGLSAGLPPLLISRLIPYLLPEILGITIPVAVLLAVSQVFG' A
#
# COMPACT_ATOMS: atom_id res chain seq x y z
N MET A 1 17.04 -11.03 25.72
CA MET A 1 15.79 -10.49 25.13
C MET A 1 15.79 -10.39 23.60
N HIS A 2 16.91 -10.63 22.91
CA HIS A 2 17.03 -10.49 21.45
C HIS A 2 16.07 -11.38 20.62
N ILE A 3 15.70 -12.57 21.14
CA ILE A 3 14.82 -13.53 20.44
C ILE A 3 13.41 -12.95 20.27
N LEU A 4 12.85 -12.36 21.33
CA LEU A 4 11.50 -11.77 21.31
C LEU A 4 11.45 -10.54 20.39
N THR A 5 12.45 -9.66 20.49
CA THR A 5 12.55 -8.47 19.64
C THR A 5 12.62 -8.83 18.15
N ARG A 6 13.43 -9.83 17.79
CA ARG A 6 13.55 -10.30 16.41
C ARG A 6 12.24 -10.92 15.89
N TYR A 7 11.54 -11.66 16.74
CA TYR A 7 10.25 -12.25 16.40
C TYR A 7 9.21 -11.16 16.08
N ILE A 8 9.03 -10.21 17.01
CA ILE A 8 8.09 -9.09 16.87
C ILE A 8 8.41 -8.27 15.62
N GLN A 9 9.68 -7.93 15.40
CA GLN A 9 10.09 -7.20 14.19
C GLN A 9 9.73 -7.97 12.91
N SER A 10 9.92 -9.30 12.90
CA SER A 10 9.55 -10.10 11.73
C SER A 10 8.05 -10.15 11.48
N GLU A 11 7.23 -10.22 12.54
CA GLU A 11 5.77 -10.20 12.42
C GLU A 11 5.26 -8.85 11.96
N VAL A 12 5.72 -7.76 12.59
CA VAL A 12 5.36 -6.40 12.18
C VAL A 12 5.73 -6.17 10.72
N PHE A 13 6.93 -6.60 10.30
CA PHE A 13 7.36 -6.44 8.91
C PHE A 13 6.51 -7.26 7.92
N LYS A 14 6.12 -8.49 8.28
CA LYS A 14 5.24 -9.32 7.45
C LYS A 14 3.87 -8.67 7.24
N ILE A 15 3.23 -8.23 8.33
CA ILE A 15 1.91 -7.58 8.26
C ILE A 15 2.02 -6.25 7.53
N PHE A 16 3.06 -5.45 7.80
CA PHE A 16 3.32 -4.19 7.12
C PHE A 16 3.47 -4.38 5.60
N ALA A 17 4.30 -5.33 5.16
CA ALA A 17 4.51 -5.60 3.74
C ALA A 17 3.24 -6.08 3.04
N ALA A 18 2.45 -6.93 3.70
CA ALA A 18 1.16 -7.39 3.19
C ALA A 18 0.14 -6.23 3.10
N ALA A 19 0.05 -5.40 4.15
CA ALA A 19 -0.86 -4.26 4.19
C ALA A 19 -0.49 -3.20 3.16
N VAL A 20 0.78 -2.81 3.08
CA VAL A 20 1.22 -1.76 2.16
C VAL A 20 1.06 -2.19 0.71
N SER A 21 1.39 -3.45 0.36
CA SER A 21 1.21 -3.95 -1.00
C SER A 21 -0.27 -4.08 -1.37
N GLY A 22 -1.09 -4.65 -0.50
CA GLY A 22 -2.53 -4.80 -0.72
C GLY A 22 -3.26 -3.47 -0.86
N MET A 23 -3.02 -2.54 0.07
CA MET A 23 -3.63 -1.20 0.03
C MET A 23 -3.15 -0.40 -1.18
N THR A 24 -1.85 -0.43 -1.49
CA THR A 24 -1.29 0.31 -2.62
C THR A 24 -1.87 -0.20 -3.93
N LEU A 25 -1.97 -1.52 -4.14
CA LEU A 25 -2.59 -2.10 -5.33
C LEU A 25 -4.08 -1.75 -5.43
N LEU A 26 -4.83 -1.86 -4.33
CA LEU A 26 -6.25 -1.50 -4.31
C LEU A 26 -6.48 -0.03 -4.67
N LEU A 27 -5.69 0.86 -4.09
CA LEU A 27 -5.80 2.30 -4.30
C LEU A 27 -5.32 2.73 -5.68
N THR A 28 -4.20 2.20 -6.17
CA THR A 28 -3.67 2.51 -7.51
C THR A 28 -4.61 2.03 -8.61
N LEU A 29 -5.12 0.81 -8.51
CA LEU A 29 -6.04 0.26 -9.50
C LEU A 29 -7.43 0.90 -9.37
N GLY A 30 -7.93 1.08 -8.14
CA GLY A 30 -9.24 1.65 -7.88
C GLY A 30 -9.32 3.14 -8.23
N MET A 31 -8.49 3.98 -7.61
CA MET A 31 -8.51 5.43 -7.86
C MET A 31 -7.95 5.74 -9.23
N GLY A 32 -6.79 5.18 -9.60
CA GLY A 32 -6.15 5.48 -10.89
C GLY A 32 -7.00 5.09 -12.09
N ALA A 33 -7.71 3.95 -12.05
CA ALA A 33 -8.63 3.60 -13.14
C ALA A 33 -9.85 4.51 -13.17
N ARG A 34 -10.47 4.81 -12.02
CA ARG A 34 -11.66 5.69 -11.97
C ARG A 34 -11.34 7.09 -12.45
N GLU A 35 -10.21 7.64 -12.03
CA GLU A 35 -9.78 8.99 -12.38
C GLU A 35 -9.43 9.10 -13.87
N GLY A 36 -8.73 8.09 -14.42
CA GLY A 36 -8.45 8.03 -15.85
C GLY A 36 -9.70 7.89 -16.72
N LEU A 37 -10.66 7.06 -16.31
CA LEU A 37 -11.95 6.91 -17.00
C LEU A 37 -12.79 8.20 -16.91
N SER A 38 -12.80 8.86 -15.76
CA SER A 38 -13.54 10.11 -15.55
C SER A 38 -12.95 11.28 -16.34
N ALA A 39 -11.63 11.27 -16.56
CA ALA A 39 -10.92 12.23 -17.40
C ALA A 39 -11.08 11.93 -18.91
N GLY A 40 -11.80 10.86 -19.31
CA GLY A 40 -11.98 10.47 -20.70
C GLY A 40 -10.72 9.92 -21.37
N LEU A 41 -9.73 9.50 -20.59
CA LEU A 41 -8.45 9.01 -21.13
C LEU A 41 -8.60 7.60 -21.71
N PRO A 42 -7.92 7.30 -22.82
CA PRO A 42 -7.93 5.95 -23.37
C PRO A 42 -7.26 4.96 -22.39
N PRO A 43 -7.75 3.71 -22.27
CA PRO A 43 -7.26 2.72 -21.29
C PRO A 43 -5.75 2.46 -21.35
N LEU A 44 -5.17 2.57 -22.55
CA LEU A 44 -3.73 2.41 -22.77
C LEU A 44 -2.89 3.53 -22.14
N LEU A 45 -3.44 4.74 -22.06
CA LEU A 45 -2.76 5.86 -21.40
C LEU A 45 -2.88 5.75 -19.88
N ILE A 46 -4.03 5.28 -19.39
CA ILE A 46 -4.27 5.03 -17.96
C ILE A 46 -3.25 4.03 -17.43
N SER A 47 -3.04 2.91 -18.13
CA SER A 47 -2.06 1.90 -17.68
C SER A 47 -0.61 2.42 -17.64
N ARG A 48 -0.25 3.37 -18.51
CA ARG A 48 1.04 4.07 -18.47
C ARG A 48 1.14 5.06 -17.31
N LEU A 49 0.03 5.64 -16.87
CA LEU A 49 -0.03 6.60 -15.77
C LEU A 49 -0.03 5.94 -14.39
N ILE A 50 -0.62 4.75 -14.25
CA ILE A 50 -0.67 3.97 -12.99
C ILE A 50 0.68 3.93 -12.23
N PRO A 51 1.83 3.60 -12.85
CA PRO A 51 3.09 3.55 -12.12
C PRO A 51 3.57 4.91 -11.62
N TYR A 52 3.14 6.02 -12.20
CA TYR A 52 3.46 7.37 -11.73
C TYR A 52 2.64 7.78 -10.50
N LEU A 53 1.49 7.14 -10.26
CA LEU A 53 0.66 7.34 -9.07
C LEU A 53 1.17 6.53 -7.86
N LEU A 54 2.02 5.53 -8.07
CA LEU A 54 2.57 4.69 -7.00
C LEU A 54 3.25 5.48 -5.88
N PRO A 55 4.18 6.44 -6.15
CA PRO A 55 4.88 7.16 -5.09
C PRO A 55 3.95 7.99 -4.21
N GLU A 56 2.94 8.60 -4.81
CA GLU A 56 1.94 9.41 -4.09
C GLU A 56 1.07 8.53 -3.19
N ILE A 57 0.57 7.41 -3.73
CA ILE A 57 -0.26 6.47 -2.97
C ILE A 57 0.57 5.81 -1.86
N LEU A 58 1.84 5.47 -2.10
CA LEU A 58 2.75 4.95 -1.09
C LEU A 58 2.94 5.94 0.07
N GLY A 59 2.99 7.24 -0.20
CA GLY A 59 3.05 8.27 0.83
C GLY A 59 1.89 8.20 1.83
N ILE A 60 0.71 7.74 1.38
CA ILE A 60 -0.49 7.58 2.20
C ILE A 60 -0.57 6.17 2.80
N THR A 61 -0.24 5.13 2.03
CA THR A 61 -0.41 3.74 2.49
C THR A 61 0.65 3.30 3.48
N ILE A 62 1.87 3.83 3.42
CA ILE A 62 2.95 3.49 4.38
C ILE A 62 2.53 3.80 5.83
N PRO A 63 2.11 5.03 6.20
CA PRO A 63 1.74 5.33 7.59
C PRO A 63 0.53 4.51 8.07
N VAL A 64 -0.47 4.31 7.19
CA VAL A 64 -1.64 3.47 7.49
C VAL A 64 -1.23 2.01 7.72
N ALA A 65 -0.37 1.46 6.86
CA ALA A 65 0.11 0.09 6.96
C ALA A 65 0.95 -0.15 8.21
N VAL A 66 1.79 0.82 8.63
CA VAL A 66 2.56 0.72 9.88
C VAL A 66 1.62 0.70 11.09
N LEU A 67 0.66 1.62 11.15
CA LEU A 67 -0.33 1.67 12.24
C LEU A 67 -1.14 0.37 12.34
N LEU A 68 -1.58 -0.16 11.20
CA LEU A 68 -2.30 -1.42 11.13
C LEU A 68 -1.42 -2.59 11.59
N ALA A 69 -0.19 -2.68 11.10
CA ALA A 69 0.73 -3.75 11.45
C ALA A 69 1.03 -3.78 12.96
N VAL A 70 1.31 -2.63 13.56
CA VAL A 70 1.55 -2.54 15.01
C VAL A 70 0.30 -2.91 15.80
N SER A 71 -0.87 -2.38 15.43
CA SER A 71 -2.13 -2.69 16.12
C SER A 71 -2.50 -4.17 16.03
N GLN A 72 -2.16 -4.86 14.94
CA GLN A 72 -2.44 -6.29 14.76
C GLN A 72 -1.45 -7.21 15.50
N VAL A 73 -0.18 -6.82 15.65
CA VAL A 73 0.81 -7.63 16.37
C VAL A 73 0.66 -7.50 17.90
N PHE A 74 0.24 -6.33 18.38
CA PHE A 74 0.16 -6.01 19.80
C PHE A 74 -1.26 -6.01 20.39
N GLY A 75 -2.30 -6.00 19.55
CA GLY A 75 -3.72 -6.06 19.97
C GLY A 75 -4.20 -7.49 20.14
#